data_AF-A0A955LV64-F1
#
_entry.id   AF-A0A955LV64-F1
#
_cell.length_a   1.000
_cell.length_b   1.000
_cell.length_c   1.000
_cell.angle_alpha   90.00
_cell.angle_beta   90.00
_cell.angle_gamma   90.00
#
_symmetry.space_group_name_H-M   'P 1'
#
loop_
_entity.id
_entity.type
_entity.pdbx_description
1 polymer ?
#
loop_
_entity_poly.entity_id
_entity_poly.type
_entity_poly.pdbx_seq_one_letter_code
_entity_poly.pdbx_strand_id
1 'polypeptide(L)'
;AFIAGIPVRVGYSHRKRDFLMTKLVAPPSIKEHRIQSYIRVAEAIGAKSSGTGISLQLDALSDEGYKLLAQRHQLSAGEYTVFHPGANWDLKRWPAACYAELAHSLVRNGKQIVFCGSDRDRDLAEEIIRIAGIRAVNVCGETSLEDLMQLIGNASLLVSNDSGPLHLAAGLDVPFIGIYGPTSPDATSPPESARSKLFHNRIGCEIPCYFNTCPDRECLRSVLPSEVTSAALELAR
;
A
#
# COMPACT_ATOMS: atom_id res chain seq x y z
N ALA A 1 -3.97 27.26 -9.15
CA ALA A 1 -5.30 27.49 -9.76
C ALA A 1 -5.78 28.94 -9.59
N PHE A 2 -6.08 29.40 -8.37
CA PHE A 2 -6.56 30.79 -8.14
C PHE A 2 -5.53 31.85 -8.57
N ILE A 3 -4.29 31.75 -8.08
CA ILE A 3 -3.19 32.67 -8.46
C ILE A 3 -2.86 32.59 -9.96
N ALA A 4 -3.02 31.41 -10.56
CA ALA A 4 -2.80 31.18 -11.99
C ALA A 4 -3.97 31.69 -12.87
N GLY A 5 -4.98 32.36 -12.31
CA GLY A 5 -6.09 32.95 -13.07
C GLY A 5 -7.02 31.95 -13.76
N ILE A 6 -6.99 30.67 -13.37
CA ILE A 6 -7.80 29.63 -14.03
C ILE A 6 -9.29 29.94 -13.84
N PRO A 7 -10.11 30.11 -14.89
CA PRO A 7 -11.49 30.58 -14.76
C PRO A 7 -12.43 29.55 -14.12
N VAL A 8 -12.23 28.26 -14.39
CA VAL A 8 -13.03 27.17 -13.82
C VAL A 8 -12.21 26.42 -12.78
N ARG A 9 -12.64 26.47 -11.53
CA ARG A 9 -11.96 25.87 -10.37
C ARG A 9 -13.00 25.11 -9.58
N VAL A 10 -12.93 23.79 -9.63
CA VAL A 10 -13.94 22.90 -9.06
C VAL A 10 -13.33 22.18 -7.87
N GLY A 11 -14.07 22.12 -6.77
CA GLY A 11 -13.60 21.43 -5.57
C GLY A 11 -14.66 21.40 -4.48
N TYR A 12 -14.34 20.68 -3.42
CA TYR A 12 -15.23 20.56 -2.27
C TYR A 12 -15.35 21.86 -1.49
N SER A 13 -16.58 22.20 -1.09
CA SER A 13 -16.81 23.19 -0.04
C SER A 13 -16.28 22.63 1.29
N HIS A 14 -15.07 23.06 1.67
CA HIS A 14 -14.39 22.55 2.85
C HIS A 14 -13.41 23.57 3.45
N ARG A 15 -13.45 23.72 4.77
CA ARG A 15 -12.55 24.58 5.58
C ARG A 15 -12.50 26.04 5.13
N LYS A 16 -13.64 26.65 4.79
CA LYS A 16 -13.77 28.08 4.41
C LYS A 16 -12.91 28.48 3.19
N ARG A 17 -12.65 27.55 2.27
CA ARG A 17 -11.85 27.79 1.05
C ARG A 17 -12.70 28.04 -0.20
N ASP A 18 -14.01 28.21 -0.02
CA ASP A 18 -14.99 28.30 -1.08
C ASP A 18 -14.72 29.47 -2.02
N PHE A 19 -14.17 30.57 -1.50
CA PHE A 19 -13.76 31.75 -2.30
C PHE A 19 -12.66 31.44 -3.34
N LEU A 20 -11.90 30.35 -3.16
CA LEU A 20 -10.88 29.92 -4.11
C LEU A 20 -11.48 29.13 -5.30
N MET A 21 -12.74 28.72 -5.21
CA MET A 21 -13.42 27.90 -6.21
C MET A 21 -14.44 28.72 -7.00
N THR A 22 -14.73 28.33 -8.24
CA THR A 22 -15.86 28.88 -9.02
C THR A 22 -17.02 27.91 -9.14
N LYS A 23 -16.79 26.62 -8.89
CA LYS A 23 -17.83 25.60 -8.78
C LYS A 23 -17.62 24.75 -7.54
N LEU A 24 -18.64 24.66 -6.70
CA LEU A 24 -18.57 23.92 -5.46
C LEU A 24 -19.17 22.53 -5.62
N VAL A 25 -18.51 21.54 -5.02
CA VAL A 25 -19.00 20.17 -4.84
C VAL A 25 -19.34 19.99 -3.37
N ALA A 26 -20.47 19.37 -3.06
CA ALA A 26 -20.84 19.05 -1.68
C ALA A 26 -19.81 18.08 -1.07
N PRO A 27 -19.36 18.29 0.17
CA PRO A 27 -18.32 17.47 0.79
C PRO A 27 -18.70 15.97 0.78
N PRO A 28 -17.70 15.08 0.71
CA PRO A 28 -17.95 13.64 0.75
C PRO A 28 -18.47 13.22 2.12
N SER A 29 -19.33 12.20 2.15
CA SER A 29 -19.74 11.59 3.43
C SER A 29 -18.55 10.87 4.08
N ILE A 30 -18.58 10.67 5.39
CA ILE A 30 -17.49 9.96 6.10
C ILE A 30 -17.35 8.49 5.66
N LYS A 31 -18.43 7.90 5.15
CA LYS A 31 -18.48 6.52 4.64
C LYS A 31 -18.10 6.42 3.15
N GLU A 32 -17.87 7.56 2.49
CA GLU A 32 -17.54 7.57 1.07
C GLU A 32 -16.06 7.22 0.86
N HIS A 33 -15.81 6.21 0.02
CA HIS A 33 -14.46 5.81 -0.37
C HIS A 33 -13.73 6.96 -1.09
N ARG A 34 -12.42 7.11 -0.87
CA ARG A 34 -11.66 8.25 -1.43
C ARG A 34 -11.69 8.33 -2.95
N ILE A 35 -11.65 7.20 -3.65
CA ILE A 35 -11.75 7.17 -5.12
C ILE A 35 -13.07 7.79 -5.58
N GLN A 36 -14.20 7.45 -4.93
CA GLN A 36 -15.50 8.01 -5.28
C GLN A 36 -15.53 9.53 -5.05
N SER A 37 -14.87 9.99 -3.98
CA SER A 37 -14.74 11.43 -3.73
C SER A 37 -14.00 12.16 -4.87
N TYR A 38 -12.91 11.59 -5.40
CA TYR A 38 -12.22 12.19 -6.53
C TYR A 38 -13.06 12.15 -7.83
N ILE A 39 -13.76 11.05 -8.09
CA ILE A 39 -14.67 10.90 -9.23
C ILE A 39 -15.74 11.99 -9.22
N ARG A 40 -16.37 12.27 -8.06
CA ARG A 40 -17.42 13.29 -7.93
C ARG A 40 -16.98 14.69 -8.36
N VAL A 41 -15.70 15.03 -8.18
CA VAL A 41 -15.17 16.32 -8.64
C VAL A 41 -15.12 16.37 -10.17
N ALA A 42 -14.75 15.27 -10.82
CA ALA A 42 -14.77 15.16 -12.28
C ALA A 42 -16.20 15.11 -12.83
N GLU A 43 -17.11 14.35 -12.21
CA GLU A 43 -18.53 14.31 -12.58
C GLU A 43 -19.19 15.69 -12.45
N ALA A 44 -18.78 16.49 -11.46
CA ALA A 44 -19.25 17.85 -11.30
C ALA A 44 -18.91 18.75 -12.51
N ILE A 45 -17.98 18.38 -13.40
CA ILE A 45 -17.72 19.10 -14.67
C ILE A 45 -18.25 18.36 -15.89
N GLY A 46 -19.10 17.34 -15.71
CA GLY A 46 -19.75 16.59 -16.78
C GLY A 46 -18.95 15.40 -17.30
N ALA A 47 -17.86 15.01 -16.63
CA ALA A 47 -17.18 13.76 -16.95
C ALA A 47 -18.09 12.56 -16.63
N LYS A 48 -18.01 11.51 -17.45
CA LYS A 48 -18.63 10.21 -17.17
C LYS A 48 -17.56 9.29 -16.62
N SER A 49 -17.76 8.71 -15.44
CA SER A 49 -16.84 7.73 -14.88
C SER A 49 -17.28 6.30 -15.19
N SER A 50 -16.32 5.44 -15.52
CA SER A 50 -16.50 4.01 -15.68
C SER A 50 -15.77 3.26 -14.57
N GLY A 51 -16.38 3.17 -13.39
CA GLY A 51 -15.87 2.41 -12.25
C GLY A 51 -14.77 3.09 -11.43
N THR A 52 -14.18 2.33 -10.51
CA THR A 52 -13.18 2.77 -9.52
C THR A 52 -11.80 2.14 -9.75
N GLY A 53 -11.59 1.50 -10.90
CA GLY A 53 -10.34 0.84 -11.24
C GLY A 53 -9.14 1.80 -11.23
N ILE A 54 -7.99 1.31 -10.79
CA ILE A 54 -6.71 2.00 -10.86
C ILE A 54 -5.90 1.28 -11.93
N SER A 55 -5.23 2.03 -12.81
CA SER A 55 -4.32 1.46 -13.80
C SER A 55 -3.05 2.31 -13.85
N LEU A 56 -1.91 1.63 -13.81
CA LEU A 56 -0.57 2.17 -13.92
C LEU A 56 0.15 1.37 -15.02
N GLN A 57 0.90 2.06 -15.86
CA GLN A 57 1.59 1.47 -17.01
C GLN A 57 3.08 1.42 -16.71
N LEU A 58 3.66 0.22 -16.55
CA LEU A 58 5.10 0.05 -16.29
C LEU A 58 5.95 0.51 -17.46
N ASP A 59 5.51 0.24 -18.69
CA ASP A 59 6.26 0.54 -19.92
C ASP A 59 6.51 2.03 -20.14
N ALA A 60 5.75 2.89 -19.45
CA ALA A 60 5.93 4.33 -19.50
C ALA A 60 7.02 4.85 -18.54
N LEU A 61 7.59 3.98 -17.69
CA LEU A 61 8.56 4.34 -16.66
C LEU A 61 9.97 3.89 -17.04
N SER A 62 10.98 4.61 -16.55
CA SER A 62 12.36 4.12 -16.63
C SER A 62 12.49 2.82 -15.82
N ASP A 63 13.28 1.88 -16.34
CA ASP A 63 13.63 0.65 -15.64
C ASP A 63 15.13 0.55 -15.33
N GLU A 64 15.90 1.61 -15.57
CA GLU A 64 17.37 1.59 -15.42
C GLU A 64 17.80 1.34 -13.97
N GLY A 65 17.24 2.08 -13.02
CA GLY A 65 17.55 1.92 -11.60
C GLY A 65 17.13 0.55 -11.07
N TYR A 66 15.92 0.11 -11.44
CA TYR A 66 15.44 -1.25 -11.14
C TYR A 66 16.35 -2.33 -11.74
N LYS A 67 16.77 -2.25 -13.00
CA LYS A 67 17.65 -3.24 -13.64
C LYS A 67 18.97 -3.39 -12.89
N LEU A 68 19.58 -2.28 -12.47
CA LEU A 68 20.81 -2.29 -11.67
C LEU A 68 20.59 -2.95 -10.30
N LEU A 69 19.48 -2.62 -9.64
CA LEU A 69 19.09 -3.22 -8.36
C LEU A 69 18.81 -4.71 -8.50
N ALA A 70 18.05 -5.11 -9.51
CA ALA A 70 17.70 -6.50 -9.81
C ALA A 70 18.95 -7.33 -10.12
N GLN A 71 19.88 -6.81 -10.92
CA GLN A 71 21.15 -7.46 -11.21
C GLN A 71 21.99 -7.65 -9.94
N ARG A 72 22.11 -6.61 -9.11
CA ARG A 72 22.89 -6.64 -7.85
C ARG A 72 22.37 -7.71 -6.90
N HIS A 73 21.06 -7.87 -6.81
CA HIS A 73 20.39 -8.72 -5.84
C HIS A 73 19.85 -10.04 -6.42
N GLN A 74 20.15 -10.33 -7.69
CA GLN A 74 19.67 -11.51 -8.42
C GLN A 74 18.15 -11.65 -8.36
N LEU A 75 17.43 -10.57 -8.66
CA LEU A 75 15.98 -10.56 -8.72
C LEU A 75 15.50 -10.92 -10.13
N SER A 76 14.72 -11.99 -10.25
CA SER A 76 13.99 -12.33 -11.47
C SER A 76 12.53 -11.93 -11.35
N ALA A 77 11.95 -11.39 -12.42
CA ALA A 77 10.54 -11.05 -12.46
C ALA A 77 9.67 -12.29 -12.15
N GLY A 78 8.68 -12.12 -11.27
CA GLY A 78 7.77 -13.18 -10.83
C GLY A 78 8.36 -14.18 -9.82
N GLU A 79 9.62 -14.04 -9.40
CA GLU A 79 10.28 -15.01 -8.50
C GLU A 79 10.49 -14.49 -7.07
N TYR A 80 10.21 -13.21 -6.81
CA TYR A 80 10.34 -12.62 -5.48
C TYR A 80 9.04 -12.02 -4.96
N THR A 81 8.93 -11.93 -3.63
CA THR A 81 7.83 -11.25 -2.92
C THR A 81 8.38 -9.99 -2.28
N VAL A 82 7.66 -8.88 -2.44
CA VAL A 82 8.03 -7.58 -1.88
C VAL A 82 7.30 -7.38 -0.55
N PHE A 83 8.04 -7.04 0.50
CA PHE A 83 7.50 -6.64 1.79
C PHE A 83 7.71 -5.15 2.01
N HIS A 84 6.64 -4.43 2.34
CA HIS A 84 6.72 -3.05 2.81
C HIS A 84 6.17 -2.95 4.24
N PRO A 85 7.02 -3.20 5.26
CA PRO A 85 6.62 -3.22 6.67
C PRO A 85 6.49 -1.82 7.29
N GLY A 86 6.95 -0.79 6.58
CA GLY A 86 6.82 0.60 6.97
C GLY A 86 5.38 1.11 6.89
N ALA A 87 5.15 2.26 7.53
CA ALA A 87 3.93 3.04 7.40
C ALA A 87 4.20 4.49 7.86
N ASN A 88 3.39 5.42 7.37
CA ASN A 88 3.44 6.84 7.76
C ASN A 88 3.00 7.08 9.22
N TRP A 89 2.44 6.06 9.87
CA TRP A 89 2.01 6.09 11.25
C TRP A 89 2.31 4.74 11.90
N ASP A 90 3.12 4.75 12.96
CA ASP A 90 3.64 3.53 13.60
C ASP A 90 2.55 2.56 14.05
N LEU A 91 1.37 3.06 14.42
CA LEU A 91 0.24 2.23 14.84
C LEU A 91 -0.42 1.47 13.69
N LYS A 92 -0.05 1.74 12.43
CA LYS A 92 -0.43 0.94 11.26
C LYS A 92 0.52 -0.22 10.98
N ARG A 93 1.70 -0.25 11.60
CA ARG A 93 2.73 -1.25 11.29
C ARG A 93 2.40 -2.56 11.98
N TRP A 94 2.13 -3.60 11.18
CA TRP A 94 2.03 -4.96 11.70
C TRP A 94 3.33 -5.34 12.43
N PRO A 95 3.27 -6.07 13.57
CA PRO A 95 4.45 -6.29 14.41
C PRO A 95 5.61 -6.93 13.64
N ALA A 96 6.84 -6.52 13.93
CA ALA A 96 8.05 -7.03 13.28
C ALA A 96 8.17 -8.56 13.40
N ALA A 97 7.84 -9.12 14.56
CA ALA A 97 7.82 -10.57 14.79
C ALA A 97 6.84 -11.31 13.86
N CYS A 98 5.70 -10.70 13.55
CA CYS A 98 4.71 -11.27 12.64
C CYS A 98 5.21 -11.28 11.19
N TYR A 99 5.81 -10.17 10.74
CA TYR A 99 6.51 -10.12 9.45
C TYR A 99 7.65 -11.14 9.37
N ALA A 100 8.39 -11.33 10.47
CA ALA A 100 9.50 -12.27 10.53
C ALA A 100 9.04 -13.73 10.38
N GLU A 101 7.96 -14.12 11.06
CA GLU A 101 7.37 -15.45 10.93
C GLU A 101 6.84 -15.72 9.51
N LEU A 102 6.18 -14.73 8.91
CA LEU A 102 5.74 -14.79 7.52
C LEU A 102 6.94 -14.93 6.57
N ALA A 103 7.96 -14.09 6.71
CA ALA A 103 9.16 -14.11 5.86
C ALA A 103 9.86 -15.47 5.96
N HIS A 104 10.05 -15.98 7.18
CA HIS A 104 10.63 -17.30 7.42
C HIS A 104 9.84 -18.40 6.70
N SER A 105 8.52 -18.38 6.82
CA SER A 105 7.65 -19.38 6.19
C SER A 105 7.71 -19.32 4.66
N LEU A 106 7.69 -18.13 4.06
CA LEU A 106 7.78 -17.99 2.60
C LEU A 106 9.16 -18.40 2.05
N VAL A 107 10.26 -18.06 2.74
CA VAL A 107 11.61 -18.51 2.36
C VAL A 107 11.72 -20.04 2.41
N ARG A 108 11.14 -20.69 3.43
CA ARG A 108 11.09 -22.17 3.49
C ARG A 108 10.27 -22.80 2.36
N ASN A 109 9.37 -22.04 1.74
CA ASN A 109 8.63 -22.43 0.54
C ASN A 109 9.31 -21.95 -0.77
N GLY A 110 10.60 -21.60 -0.71
CA GLY A 110 11.41 -21.27 -1.89
C GLY A 110 11.18 -19.86 -2.45
N LYS A 111 10.50 -18.97 -1.72
CA LYS A 111 10.29 -17.58 -2.17
C LYS A 111 11.46 -16.69 -1.75
N GLN A 112 11.92 -15.83 -2.65
CA GLN A 112 12.86 -14.76 -2.32
C GLN A 112 12.11 -13.54 -1.77
N ILE A 113 12.59 -12.94 -0.68
CA ILE A 113 11.95 -11.79 -0.06
C ILE A 113 12.79 -10.52 -0.27
N VAL A 114 12.11 -9.44 -0.68
CA VAL A 114 12.69 -8.11 -0.86
C VAL A 114 11.94 -7.10 0.01
N PHE A 115 12.62 -6.47 0.95
CA PHE A 115 12.08 -5.39 1.77
C PHE A 115 12.26 -4.04 1.08
N CYS A 116 11.19 -3.25 1.01
CA CYS A 116 11.23 -1.88 0.50
C CYS A 116 10.54 -0.90 1.47
N GLY A 117 10.86 0.37 1.31
CA GLY A 117 10.42 1.45 2.19
C GLY A 117 11.30 2.68 2.03
N SER A 118 11.07 3.67 2.87
CA SER A 118 11.95 4.84 2.97
C SER A 118 13.23 4.50 3.74
N ASP A 119 14.19 5.43 3.76
CA ASP A 119 15.39 5.31 4.61
C ASP A 119 15.07 5.00 6.07
N ARG A 120 13.94 5.53 6.57
CA ARG A 120 13.50 5.35 7.97
C ARG A 120 13.01 3.94 8.27
N ASP A 121 12.68 3.17 7.24
CA ASP A 121 12.19 1.80 7.35
C ASP A 121 13.33 0.78 7.28
N ARG A 122 14.58 1.22 7.04
CA ARG A 122 15.75 0.34 6.92
C ARG A 122 16.00 -0.48 8.17
N ASP A 123 16.04 0.17 9.35
CA ASP A 123 16.30 -0.51 10.62
C ASP A 123 15.19 -1.51 10.97
N LEU A 124 13.94 -1.18 10.65
CA LEU A 124 12.80 -2.09 10.83
C LEU A 124 12.93 -3.33 9.94
N ALA A 125 13.31 -3.16 8.67
CA ALA A 125 13.54 -4.29 7.77
C ALA A 125 14.69 -5.18 8.26
N GLU A 126 15.83 -4.59 8.69
CA GLU A 126 16.95 -5.34 9.27
C GLU A 126 16.55 -6.09 10.56
N GLU A 127 15.74 -5.47 11.42
CA GLU A 127 15.20 -6.14 12.60
C GLU A 127 14.37 -7.37 12.23
N ILE A 128 13.46 -7.24 11.25
CA ILE A 128 12.63 -8.35 10.78
C ILE A 128 13.49 -9.48 10.23
N ILE A 129 14.48 -9.16 9.38
CA ILE A 129 15.41 -10.14 8.79
C ILE A 129 16.16 -10.89 9.88
N ARG A 130 16.66 -10.17 10.89
CA ARG A 130 17.37 -10.75 12.04
C ARG A 130 16.48 -11.67 12.87
N ILE A 131 15.25 -11.25 13.18
CA ILE A 131 14.28 -12.08 13.94
C ILE A 131 13.93 -13.35 13.15
N ALA A 132 13.71 -13.22 11.84
CA ALA A 132 13.35 -14.34 10.97
C ALA A 132 14.48 -15.36 10.77
N GLY A 133 15.74 -14.94 10.97
CA GLY A 133 16.91 -15.77 10.76
C GLY A 133 17.07 -16.21 9.29
N ILE A 134 16.71 -15.34 8.35
CA ILE A 134 16.74 -15.63 6.90
C ILE A 134 17.74 -14.74 6.17
N ARG A 135 18.05 -15.12 4.93
CA ARG A 135 18.63 -14.21 3.94
C ARG A 135 17.50 -13.54 3.16
N ALA A 136 17.47 -12.22 3.16
CA ALA A 136 16.56 -11.42 2.35
C ALA A 136 17.29 -10.19 1.80
N VAL A 137 16.67 -9.51 0.85
CA VAL A 137 17.19 -8.26 0.26
C VAL A 137 16.53 -7.08 0.96
N ASN A 138 17.30 -6.10 1.41
CA ASN A 138 16.78 -4.85 1.96
C ASN A 138 17.18 -3.68 1.05
N VAL A 139 16.18 -3.05 0.41
CA VAL A 139 16.37 -1.89 -0.47
C VAL A 139 15.64 -0.65 0.07
N CYS A 140 15.30 -0.63 1.37
CA CYS A 140 14.71 0.53 2.01
C CYS A 140 15.59 1.78 1.83
N GLY A 141 15.05 2.82 1.19
CA GLY A 141 15.81 4.03 0.87
C GLY A 141 16.67 3.98 -0.39
N GLU A 142 16.66 2.86 -1.13
CA GLU A 142 17.49 2.67 -2.34
C GLU A 142 16.67 2.78 -3.63
N THR A 143 15.36 2.99 -3.55
CA THR A 143 14.47 3.08 -4.71
C THR A 143 13.90 4.47 -4.87
N SER A 144 13.94 5.01 -6.10
CA SER A 144 13.02 6.08 -6.49
C SER A 144 11.57 5.56 -6.55
N LEU A 145 10.61 6.46 -6.81
CA LEU A 145 9.23 6.02 -7.03
C LEU A 145 9.10 5.14 -8.27
N GLU A 146 9.82 5.46 -9.35
CA GLU A 146 9.83 4.65 -10.57
C GLU A 146 10.44 3.26 -10.31
N ASP A 147 11.57 3.20 -9.59
CA ASP A 147 12.19 1.93 -9.21
C ASP A 147 11.27 1.09 -8.31
N LEU A 148 10.55 1.72 -7.39
CA LEU A 148 9.57 1.04 -6.53
C LEU A 148 8.42 0.46 -7.36
N MET A 149 7.93 1.20 -8.34
CA MET A 149 6.88 0.71 -9.25
C MET A 149 7.39 -0.46 -10.09
N GLN A 150 8.61 -0.41 -10.61
CA GLN A 150 9.23 -1.52 -11.34
C GLN A 150 9.47 -2.74 -10.43
N LEU A 151 9.96 -2.51 -9.21
CA LEU A 151 10.17 -3.56 -8.22
C LEU A 151 8.87 -4.28 -7.88
N ILE A 152 7.79 -3.54 -7.61
CA ILE A 152 6.47 -4.11 -7.33
C ILE A 152 5.89 -4.77 -8.59
N GLY A 153 5.96 -4.08 -9.73
CA GLY A 153 5.44 -4.54 -11.03
C GLY A 153 6.00 -5.89 -11.48
N ASN A 154 7.25 -6.18 -11.13
CA ASN A 154 7.92 -7.45 -11.42
C ASN A 154 7.87 -8.44 -10.24
N ALA A 155 7.17 -8.14 -9.15
CA ALA A 155 7.03 -9.05 -8.02
C ALA A 155 5.96 -10.12 -8.27
N SER A 156 6.14 -11.29 -7.65
CA SER A 156 5.08 -12.32 -7.57
C SER A 156 3.93 -11.92 -6.63
N LEU A 157 4.24 -11.11 -5.62
CA LEU A 157 3.33 -10.71 -4.57
C LEU A 157 3.89 -9.48 -3.83
N LEU A 158 3.02 -8.56 -3.42
CA LEU A 158 3.31 -7.52 -2.43
C LEU A 158 2.63 -7.84 -1.10
N VAL A 159 3.32 -7.71 0.03
CA VAL A 159 2.71 -7.70 1.37
C VAL A 159 3.01 -6.36 2.05
N SER A 160 1.97 -5.61 2.41
CA SER A 160 2.15 -4.27 2.97
C SER A 160 1.06 -3.91 3.99
N ASN A 161 1.39 -3.03 4.93
CA ASN A 161 0.39 -2.34 5.74
C ASN A 161 -0.45 -1.39 4.87
N ASP A 162 -1.49 -0.78 5.44
CA ASP A 162 -2.24 0.34 4.83
C ASP A 162 -1.34 1.54 4.47
N SER A 163 -0.78 1.48 3.26
CA SER A 163 0.22 2.41 2.73
C SER A 163 0.22 2.45 1.20
N GLY A 164 0.92 3.45 0.64
CA GLY A 164 0.97 3.73 -0.81
C GLY A 164 1.25 2.51 -1.72
N PRO A 165 2.21 1.61 -1.38
CA PRO A 165 2.50 0.41 -2.16
C PRO A 165 1.29 -0.46 -2.50
N LEU A 166 0.28 -0.56 -1.64
CA LEU A 166 -0.94 -1.33 -1.96
C LEU A 166 -1.66 -0.79 -3.20
N HIS A 167 -1.69 0.53 -3.36
CA HIS A 167 -2.28 1.17 -4.52
C HIS A 167 -1.44 1.00 -5.78
N LEU A 168 -0.10 0.97 -5.63
CA LEU A 168 0.80 0.66 -6.73
C LEU A 168 0.55 -0.75 -7.23
N ALA A 169 0.55 -1.76 -6.34
CA ALA A 169 0.29 -3.14 -6.73
C ALA A 169 -1.07 -3.30 -7.41
N ALA A 170 -2.13 -2.69 -6.87
CA ALA A 170 -3.45 -2.71 -7.49
C ALA A 170 -3.47 -2.06 -8.89
N GLY A 171 -2.79 -0.92 -9.06
CA GLY A 171 -2.71 -0.25 -10.35
C GLY A 171 -1.87 -1.01 -11.38
N LEU A 172 -0.89 -1.78 -10.93
CA LEU A 172 0.03 -2.57 -11.75
C LEU A 172 -0.46 -4.02 -11.98
N ASP A 173 -1.65 -4.37 -11.49
CA ASP A 173 -2.20 -5.74 -11.50
C ASP A 173 -1.28 -6.80 -10.88
N VAL A 174 -0.54 -6.41 -9.84
CA VAL A 174 0.32 -7.30 -9.06
C VAL A 174 -0.48 -7.88 -7.90
N PRO A 175 -0.38 -9.19 -7.61
CA PRO A 175 -1.03 -9.76 -6.43
C PRO A 175 -0.58 -9.05 -5.15
N PHE A 176 -1.51 -8.77 -4.23
CA PHE A 176 -1.14 -8.10 -2.98
C PHE A 176 -1.94 -8.52 -1.76
N ILE A 177 -1.28 -8.41 -0.60
CA ILE A 177 -1.89 -8.55 0.71
C ILE A 177 -1.77 -7.22 1.45
N GLY A 178 -2.92 -6.69 1.88
CA GLY A 178 -3.01 -5.48 2.70
C GLY A 178 -3.36 -5.80 4.14
N ILE A 179 -2.56 -5.30 5.09
CA ILE A 179 -2.80 -5.48 6.53
C ILE A 179 -3.27 -4.15 7.11
N TYR A 180 -4.47 -4.15 7.69
CA TYR A 180 -5.14 -2.99 8.26
C TYR A 180 -5.32 -3.18 9.77
N GLY A 181 -5.02 -2.12 10.51
CA GLY A 181 -5.19 -2.06 11.95
C GLY A 181 -6.14 -0.93 12.36
N PRO A 182 -5.63 0.25 12.72
CA PRO A 182 -6.44 1.35 13.23
C PRO A 182 -7.21 2.10 12.14
N THR A 183 -6.93 1.84 10.86
CA THR A 183 -7.63 2.44 9.71
C THR A 183 -8.59 1.46 9.06
N SER A 184 -9.64 1.99 8.44
CA SER A 184 -10.63 1.16 7.76
C SER A 184 -10.31 1.02 6.27
N PRO A 185 -10.25 -0.21 5.72
CA PRO A 185 -10.15 -0.42 4.28
C PRO A 185 -11.33 0.20 3.52
N ASP A 186 -12.52 0.29 4.15
CA ASP A 186 -13.72 0.90 3.54
C ASP A 186 -13.51 2.36 3.09
N ALA A 187 -12.50 3.04 3.63
CA ALA A 187 -12.19 4.43 3.30
C ALA A 187 -11.17 4.58 2.17
N THR A 188 -10.15 3.72 2.15
CA THR A 188 -8.93 3.93 1.34
C THR A 188 -8.35 2.67 0.73
N SER A 189 -8.96 1.50 0.83
CA SER A 189 -8.37 0.32 0.20
C SER A 189 -8.26 0.48 -1.32
N PRO A 190 -7.28 -0.16 -1.97
CA PRO A 190 -7.38 -0.34 -3.40
C PRO A 190 -8.66 -1.11 -3.76
N PRO A 191 -9.17 -0.98 -5.00
CA PRO A 191 -10.29 -1.79 -5.47
C PRO A 191 -10.01 -3.28 -5.25
N GLU A 192 -11.00 -3.99 -4.73
CA GLU A 192 -10.89 -5.43 -4.52
C GLU A 192 -10.75 -6.15 -5.87
N SER A 193 -9.82 -7.11 -5.92
CA SER A 193 -9.63 -8.00 -7.06
C SER A 193 -9.40 -9.42 -6.58
N ALA A 194 -9.60 -10.39 -7.47
CA ALA A 194 -9.28 -11.81 -7.21
C ALA A 194 -7.78 -12.04 -6.89
N ARG A 195 -6.92 -11.05 -7.17
CA ARG A 195 -5.48 -11.06 -6.90
C ARG A 195 -5.12 -10.34 -5.60
N SER A 196 -6.11 -9.99 -4.77
CA SER A 196 -5.89 -9.24 -3.54
C SER A 196 -6.50 -9.92 -2.32
N LYS A 197 -5.87 -9.77 -1.16
CA LYS A 197 -6.44 -10.15 0.13
C LYS A 197 -6.20 -9.06 1.16
N LEU A 198 -7.26 -8.62 1.82
CA LEU A 198 -7.16 -7.64 2.91
C LEU A 198 -7.40 -8.32 4.24
N PHE A 199 -6.50 -8.14 5.19
CA PHE A 199 -6.66 -8.56 6.58
C PHE A 199 -7.00 -7.35 7.44
N HIS A 200 -8.13 -7.43 8.13
CA HIS A 200 -8.62 -6.38 8.99
C HIS A 200 -9.52 -6.96 10.08
N ASN A 201 -8.99 -7.08 11.30
CA ASN A 201 -9.71 -7.67 12.41
C ASN A 201 -10.33 -6.59 13.30
N ARG A 202 -11.67 -6.57 13.36
CA ARG A 202 -12.44 -5.63 14.20
C ARG A 202 -12.53 -6.18 15.63
N ILE A 203 -11.67 -5.69 16.50
CA ILE A 203 -11.50 -6.17 17.88
C ILE A 203 -12.15 -5.23 18.91
N GLY A 204 -13.49 -5.18 18.99
CA GLY A 204 -14.23 -4.49 20.06
C GLY A 204 -14.07 -2.96 20.15
N CYS A 205 -13.09 -2.36 19.48
CA CYS A 205 -12.87 -0.93 19.34
C CYS A 205 -13.58 -0.39 18.10
N GLU A 206 -13.88 0.91 18.13
CA GLU A 206 -14.32 1.63 16.93
C GLU A 206 -13.15 1.82 15.96
N ILE A 207 -13.34 1.45 14.70
CA ILE A 207 -12.36 1.63 13.62
C ILE A 207 -13.03 2.43 12.49
N PRO A 208 -12.41 3.50 11.96
CA PRO A 208 -11.04 3.93 12.23
C PRO A 208 -10.87 4.61 13.60
N CYS A 209 -9.79 4.27 14.30
CA CYS A 209 -9.34 5.00 15.48
C CYS A 209 -8.11 5.84 15.11
N TYR A 210 -8.00 7.07 15.62
CA TYR A 210 -6.90 8.00 15.29
C TYR A 210 -6.12 8.41 16.55
N PHE A 211 -5.94 7.45 17.46
CA PHE A 211 -5.18 7.68 18.69
C PHE A 211 -3.70 7.93 18.38
N ASN A 212 -3.00 8.73 19.18
CA ASN A 212 -1.55 8.90 18.98
C ASN A 212 -0.75 7.71 19.52
N THR A 213 -1.31 6.98 20.48
CA THR A 213 -0.69 5.82 21.14
C THR A 213 -1.71 4.71 21.35
N CYS A 214 -1.31 3.47 21.11
CA CYS A 214 -2.08 2.28 21.43
C CYS A 214 -1.06 1.20 21.85
N PRO A 215 -1.01 0.81 23.13
CA PRO A 215 -0.04 -0.16 23.61
C PRO A 215 -0.37 -1.57 23.12
N ASP A 216 -1.65 -1.93 23.07
CA ASP A 216 -2.07 -3.30 22.78
C ASP A 216 -1.92 -3.66 21.30
N ARG A 217 -2.29 -2.73 20.41
CA ARG A 217 -2.33 -2.91 18.93
C ARG A 217 -2.96 -4.24 18.52
N GLU A 218 -3.95 -4.69 19.28
CA GLU A 218 -4.53 -6.01 19.17
C GLU A 218 -5.22 -6.22 17.79
N CYS A 219 -5.65 -5.14 17.12
CA CYS A 219 -6.21 -5.20 15.77
C CYS A 219 -5.19 -5.69 14.73
N LEU A 220 -3.91 -5.39 14.94
CA LEU A 220 -2.82 -5.87 14.12
C LEU A 220 -2.30 -7.22 14.62
N ARG A 221 -2.14 -7.40 15.94
CA ARG A 221 -1.62 -8.65 16.52
C ARG A 221 -2.54 -9.85 16.28
N SER A 222 -3.84 -9.61 16.20
CA SER A 222 -4.82 -10.66 15.91
C SER A 222 -4.80 -11.13 14.46
N VAL A 223 -4.18 -10.38 13.53
CA VAL A 223 -3.91 -10.88 12.17
C VAL A 223 -2.76 -11.87 12.28
N LEU A 224 -3.06 -13.17 12.14
CA LEU A 224 -2.09 -14.22 12.41
C LEU A 224 -1.14 -14.43 11.21
N PRO A 225 0.18 -14.58 11.44
CA PRO A 225 1.12 -14.82 10.36
C PRO A 225 0.83 -16.08 9.54
N SER A 226 0.25 -17.11 10.15
CA SER A 226 -0.17 -18.33 9.47
C SER A 226 -1.28 -18.10 8.44
N GLU A 227 -2.27 -17.25 8.75
CA GLU A 227 -3.35 -16.89 7.83
C GLU A 227 -2.80 -16.08 6.64
N VAL A 228 -1.92 -15.13 6.93
CA VAL A 228 -1.23 -14.33 5.91
C VAL A 228 -0.35 -15.21 5.03
N THR A 229 0.36 -16.19 5.62
CA THR A 229 1.19 -17.15 4.88
C THR A 229 0.35 -17.98 3.93
N SER A 230 -0.79 -18.50 4.37
CA SER A 230 -1.69 -19.29 3.52
C SER A 230 -2.17 -18.46 2.32
N ALA A 231 -2.62 -17.22 2.56
CA ALA A 231 -3.05 -16.33 1.50
C ALA A 231 -1.90 -15.97 0.54
N ALA A 232 -0.69 -15.76 1.07
CA ALA A 232 0.48 -15.45 0.26
C ALA A 232 0.86 -16.62 -0.68
N LEU A 233 0.81 -17.85 -0.18
CA LEU A 233 1.10 -19.06 -0.97
C LEU A 233 0.00 -19.40 -1.99
N GLU A 234 -1.22 -18.90 -1.78
CA GLU A 234 -2.32 -19.01 -2.75
C GLU A 234 -2.17 -17.98 -3.87
N LEU A 235 -1.91 -16.72 -3.51
CA LEU A 235 -1.82 -15.59 -4.45
C LEU A 235 -0.53 -15.56 -5.26
N ALA A 236 0.58 -16.09 -4.74
CA ALA A 236 1.89 -16.11 -5.40
C ALA A 236 2.11 -17.35 -6.30
N ARG A 237 1.03 -17.99 -6.75
CA ARG A 237 1.02 -19.08 -7.74
C ARG A 237 0.81 -18.52 -9.13
#